data_AF-A0A2J8RBJ4-F1
#
_entry.id   AF-A0A2J8RBJ4-F1
#
_cell.length_a   1.000
_cell.length_b   1.000
_cell.length_c   1.000
_cell.angle_alpha   90.00
_cell.angle_beta   90.00
_cell.angle_gamma   90.00
#
_symmetry.space_group_name_H-M   'P 1'
#
loop_
_entity.id
_entity.type
_entity.pdbx_description
1 polymer ?
#
loop_
_entity_poly.entity_id
_entity_poly.type
_entity_poly.pdbx_seq_one_letter_code
_entity_poly.pdbx_strand_id
1 'polypeptide(L)'
;MMMQNLLLEEGGLVQVESVNLQVATYSKFQPQSPDFLDITNPKAVLENALRNFACLTTGDVIAINYNEKIYELRVMETKPDKAVSIIECDMNVDFDAPLGYKEPERQVQHEESTEGEADHSGYAGELGFRAFSGSGNRLDGKKKGVEPSPSPIKPGDIK
;
A
#
# COMPACT_ATOMS: atom_id res chain seq x y z
N MET A 1 -17.34 20.32 -16.47
CA MET A 1 -16.76 19.00 -16.83
C MET A 1 -17.77 18.25 -17.69
N MET A 2 -17.30 17.35 -18.55
CA MET A 2 -17.91 16.85 -19.81
C MET A 2 -17.38 17.55 -21.07
N MET A 3 -17.54 18.87 -21.25
CA MET A 3 -16.96 19.56 -22.42
C MET A 3 -15.43 19.45 -22.48
N GLN A 4 -14.74 19.54 -21.33
CA GLN A 4 -13.29 19.37 -21.24
C GLN A 4 -12.86 17.93 -21.57
N ASN A 5 -13.60 16.92 -21.11
CA ASN A 5 -13.29 15.51 -21.40
C ASN A 5 -13.51 15.18 -22.88
N LEU A 6 -14.54 15.78 -23.50
CA LEU A 6 -14.85 15.62 -24.92
C LEU A 6 -14.06 16.59 -25.82
N LEU A 7 -13.24 17.47 -25.25
CA LEU A 7 -12.51 18.54 -25.95
C LEU A 7 -13.41 19.37 -26.88
N LEU A 8 -14.61 19.72 -26.40
CA LEU A 8 -15.62 20.46 -27.17
C LEU A 8 -15.61 21.95 -26.81
N GLU A 9 -15.78 22.78 -27.84
CA GLU A 9 -16.06 24.21 -27.72
C GLU A 9 -17.57 24.48 -27.79
N GLU A 10 -17.99 25.69 -27.40
CA GLU A 10 -19.39 26.10 -27.51
C GLU A 10 -19.89 26.01 -28.96
N GLY A 11 -21.00 25.30 -29.16
CA GLY A 11 -21.54 25.02 -30.51
C GLY A 11 -21.01 23.75 -31.18
N GLY A 12 -20.17 22.96 -30.49
CA GLY A 12 -19.71 21.64 -30.96
C GLY A 12 -20.86 20.64 -31.17
N LEU A 13 -20.78 19.86 -32.24
CA LEU A 13 -21.75 18.79 -32.53
C LEU A 13 -21.43 17.55 -31.69
N VAL A 14 -22.46 17.01 -31.02
CA VAL A 14 -22.36 15.79 -30.21
C VAL A 14 -23.38 14.78 -30.74
N GLN A 15 -22.92 13.56 -31.01
CA GLN A 15 -23.79 12.44 -31.32
C GLN A 15 -24.25 11.79 -30.02
N VAL A 16 -25.57 11.72 -29.83
CA VAL A 16 -26.19 11.10 -28.66
C VAL A 16 -26.88 9.83 -29.11
N GLU A 17 -26.48 8.71 -28.52
CA GLU A 17 -27.10 7.40 -28.74
C GLU A 17 -27.65 6.85 -27.43
N SER A 18 -28.82 6.23 -27.50
CA SER A 18 -29.40 5.55 -26.35
C SER A 18 -28.88 4.12 -26.30
N VAL A 19 -28.14 3.79 -25.25
CA VAL A 19 -27.59 2.45 -25.01
C VAL A 19 -27.94 1.99 -23.61
N ASN A 20 -28.15 0.68 -23.44
CA ASN A 20 -28.34 0.07 -22.14
C ASN A 20 -26.98 -0.43 -21.62
N LEU A 21 -26.43 0.27 -20.63
CA LEU A 21 -25.17 -0.13 -19.99
C LEU A 21 -25.43 -1.21 -18.92
N GLN A 22 -24.53 -2.20 -18.85
CA GLN A 22 -24.58 -3.19 -17.79
C GLN A 22 -24.08 -2.61 -16.47
N VAL A 23 -24.56 -3.18 -15.36
CA VAL A 23 -24.13 -2.77 -14.01
C VAL A 23 -22.66 -3.12 -13.82
N ALA A 24 -21.88 -2.17 -13.31
CA ALA A 24 -20.47 -2.36 -13.02
C ALA A 24 -20.29 -3.41 -11.92
N THR A 25 -19.30 -4.28 -12.10
CA THR A 25 -18.89 -5.27 -11.09
C THR A 25 -17.52 -4.94 -10.50
N TYR A 26 -16.68 -4.29 -11.31
CA TYR A 26 -15.33 -3.92 -10.95
C TYR A 26 -14.91 -2.65 -11.68
N SER A 27 -14.16 -1.80 -10.99
CA SER A 27 -13.52 -0.63 -11.57
C SER A 27 -12.15 -0.39 -10.92
N LYS A 28 -11.18 0.01 -11.75
CA LYS A 28 -9.84 0.38 -11.33
C LYS A 28 -9.62 1.86 -11.61
N PHE A 29 -9.18 2.61 -10.60
CA PHE A 29 -8.91 4.04 -10.72
C PHE A 29 -7.43 4.35 -10.48
N GLN A 30 -6.89 5.29 -11.25
CA GLN A 30 -5.56 5.83 -11.08
C GLN A 30 -5.64 7.31 -10.68
N PRO A 31 -5.22 7.66 -9.45
CA PRO A 31 -5.12 9.04 -9.03
C PRO A 31 -4.10 9.81 -9.89
N GLN A 32 -4.45 11.03 -10.30
CA GLN A 32 -3.56 11.88 -11.08
C GLN A 32 -2.57 12.67 -10.20
N SER A 33 -2.89 12.83 -8.90
CA SER A 33 -2.05 13.52 -7.92
C SER A 33 -1.73 12.62 -6.71
N PRO A 34 -0.52 12.71 -6.13
CA PRO A 34 -0.19 12.03 -4.87
C PRO A 34 -1.02 12.54 -3.69
N ASP A 35 -1.63 13.73 -3.78
CA ASP A 35 -2.47 14.30 -2.71
C ASP A 35 -3.66 13.38 -2.36
N PHE A 36 -4.06 12.49 -3.28
CA PHE A 36 -5.11 11.50 -3.02
C PHE A 36 -4.70 10.48 -1.94
N LEU A 37 -3.40 10.27 -1.73
CA LEU A 37 -2.88 9.38 -0.68
C LEU A 37 -3.04 9.96 0.73
N ASP A 38 -3.20 11.28 0.86
CA ASP A 38 -3.43 11.93 2.15
C ASP A 38 -4.86 11.69 2.66
N ILE A 39 -5.75 11.15 1.82
CA ILE A 39 -7.11 10.82 2.20
C ILE A 39 -7.08 9.59 3.10
N THR A 40 -7.57 9.73 4.34
CA THR A 40 -7.60 8.63 5.32
C THR A 40 -8.48 7.47 4.88
N ASN A 41 -9.58 7.75 4.17
CA ASN A 41 -10.49 6.72 3.65
C ASN A 41 -10.87 6.99 2.18
N PRO A 42 -9.99 6.66 1.22
CA PRO A 42 -10.21 6.98 -0.19
C PRO A 42 -11.41 6.24 -0.78
N LYS A 43 -11.72 5.01 -0.30
CA LYS A 43 -12.87 4.23 -0.76
C LYS A 43 -14.20 4.91 -0.45
N ALA A 44 -14.41 5.33 0.80
CA ALA A 44 -15.65 5.98 1.22
C ALA A 44 -15.88 7.33 0.50
N VAL A 45 -14.81 8.10 0.29
CA VAL A 45 -14.89 9.36 -0.45
C VAL A 45 -15.28 9.10 -1.90
N LEU A 46 -14.69 8.09 -2.53
CA LEU A 46 -15.01 7.71 -3.90
C LEU A 46 -16.46 7.22 -4.02
N GLU A 47 -16.90 6.33 -3.14
CA GLU A 47 -18.29 5.83 -3.12
C GLU A 47 -19.31 6.98 -3.00
N ASN A 48 -19.05 7.93 -2.11
CA ASN A 48 -19.93 9.08 -1.95
C ASN A 48 -19.91 10.01 -3.18
N ALA A 49 -18.76 10.20 -3.80
CA ALA A 49 -18.64 10.99 -5.02
C ALA A 49 -19.33 10.31 -6.20
N LEU A 50 -19.13 9.01 -6.37
CA LEU A 50 -19.68 8.19 -7.46
C LEU A 50 -21.22 8.12 -7.45
N ARG A 51 -21.89 8.34 -6.31
CA ARG A 51 -23.36 8.48 -6.26
C ARG A 51 -23.91 9.60 -7.15
N ASN A 52 -23.09 10.60 -7.46
CA ASN A 52 -23.49 11.71 -8.35
C ASN A 52 -23.27 11.38 -9.83
N PHE A 53 -22.70 10.23 -10.15
CA PHE A 53 -22.41 9.78 -11.51
C PHE A 53 -23.32 8.61 -11.89
N ALA A 54 -23.80 8.60 -13.13
CA ALA A 54 -24.68 7.53 -13.64
C ALA A 54 -23.90 6.43 -14.36
N CYS A 55 -22.80 6.79 -15.02
CA CYS A 55 -21.99 5.88 -15.81
C CYS A 55 -20.50 6.17 -15.64
N LEU A 56 -19.69 5.13 -15.88
CA LEU A 56 -18.24 5.23 -15.98
C LEU A 56 -17.79 4.65 -17.30
N THR A 57 -16.81 5.31 -17.91
CA THR A 57 -16.13 4.82 -19.12
C THR A 57 -14.65 4.62 -18.83
N THR A 58 -14.09 3.51 -19.29
CA THR A 58 -12.65 3.27 -19.26
C THR A 58 -11.92 4.37 -20.05
N GLY A 59 -10.91 4.98 -19.42
CA GLY A 59 -10.10 6.04 -19.99
C GLY A 59 -10.54 7.45 -19.58
N ASP A 60 -11.76 7.62 -19.06
CA ASP A 60 -12.27 8.92 -18.62
C ASP A 60 -11.57 9.40 -17.35
N VAL A 61 -11.46 10.72 -17.19
CA VAL A 61 -11.00 11.36 -15.96
C VAL A 61 -12.23 11.93 -15.25
N ILE A 62 -12.48 11.43 -14.04
CA ILE A 62 -13.49 11.95 -13.12
C ILE A 62 -12.82 12.86 -12.10
N ALA A 63 -13.51 13.92 -11.72
CA ALA A 63 -13.07 14.79 -10.65
C ALA A 63 -14.00 14.68 -9.45
N ILE A 64 -13.42 14.48 -8.28
CA ILE A 64 -14.14 14.37 -7.02
C ILE A 64 -13.78 15.57 -6.15
N ASN A 65 -14.76 16.15 -5.47
CA ASN A 65 -14.53 17.23 -4.52
C ASN A 65 -14.54 16.65 -3.09
N TYR A 66 -13.43 16.79 -2.38
CA TYR A 66 -13.31 16.36 -1.00
C TYR A 66 -12.50 17.39 -0.21
N ASN A 67 -13.05 17.83 0.94
CA ASN A 67 -12.42 18.82 1.81
C ASN A 67 -11.97 20.09 1.07
N GLU A 68 -12.88 20.63 0.24
CA GLU A 68 -12.65 21.83 -0.59
C GLU A 68 -11.52 21.70 -1.63
N LYS A 69 -11.04 20.48 -1.87
CA LYS A 69 -10.04 20.15 -2.91
C LYS A 69 -10.65 19.25 -3.98
N ILE A 70 -10.32 19.55 -5.22
CA ILE A 70 -10.69 18.74 -6.38
C ILE A 70 -9.57 17.74 -6.64
N TYR A 71 -9.89 16.45 -6.60
CA TYR A 71 -8.98 15.36 -6.95
C TYR A 71 -9.42 14.74 -8.27
N GLU A 72 -8.45 14.57 -9.18
CA GLU A 72 -8.69 13.94 -10.47
C GLU A 72 -8.27 12.47 -10.43
N LEU A 73 -9.17 11.61 -10.89
CA LEU A 73 -8.99 10.16 -10.95
C LEU A 73 -9.29 9.69 -12.35
N ARG A 74 -8.34 8.97 -12.95
CA ARG A 74 -8.52 8.35 -14.25
C ARG A 74 -9.07 6.94 -14.09
N VAL A 75 -10.11 6.60 -14.84
CA VAL A 75 -10.63 5.24 -14.91
C VAL A 75 -9.69 4.42 -15.78
N MET A 76 -9.03 3.42 -15.20
CA MET A 76 -8.09 2.55 -15.90
C MET A 76 -8.77 1.34 -16.53
N GLU A 77 -9.72 0.75 -15.81
CA GLU A 77 -10.44 -0.45 -16.26
C GLU A 77 -11.83 -0.50 -15.63
N THR A 78 -12.81 -0.97 -16.40
CA THR A 78 -14.17 -1.27 -15.94
C THR A 78 -14.60 -2.65 -16.42
N LYS A 79 -15.42 -3.35 -15.62
CA LYS A 79 -16.03 -4.64 -15.99
C LYS A 79 -17.54 -4.59 -15.74
N PRO A 80 -18.36 -5.22 -16.60
CA PRO A 80 -17.98 -6.17 -17.66
C PRO A 80 -17.56 -5.55 -18.99
N ASP A 81 -17.86 -4.28 -19.23
CA ASP A 81 -17.57 -3.59 -20.49
C ASP A 81 -16.81 -2.28 -20.23
N LYS A 82 -16.36 -1.61 -21.29
CA LYS A 82 -15.68 -0.32 -21.24
C LYS A 82 -16.58 0.79 -20.71
N ALA A 83 -17.88 0.73 -20.97
CA ALA A 83 -18.87 1.67 -20.47
C ALA A 83 -19.85 0.89 -19.58
N VAL A 84 -20.00 1.32 -18.34
CA VAL A 84 -20.81 0.63 -17.33
C VAL A 84 -21.71 1.61 -16.58
N SER A 85 -22.86 1.11 -16.14
CA SER A 85 -23.77 1.83 -15.26
C SER A 85 -23.32 1.64 -13.81
N ILE A 86 -23.30 2.74 -13.05
CA ILE A 86 -22.95 2.74 -11.62
C ILE A 86 -24.09 3.21 -10.72
N ILE A 87 -25.30 3.28 -11.25
CA ILE A 87 -26.48 3.70 -10.50
C ILE A 87 -26.83 2.61 -9.48
N GLU A 88 -26.77 2.96 -8.19
CA GLU A 88 -27.19 2.10 -7.06
C GLU A 88 -26.56 0.69 -7.09
N CYS A 89 -25.30 0.58 -7.54
CA CYS A 89 -24.61 -0.70 -7.57
C CYS A 89 -23.47 -0.79 -6.56
N ASP A 90 -23.28 -1.99 -6.03
CA ASP A 90 -22.10 -2.34 -5.24
C ASP A 90 -21.06 -2.97 -6.19
N MET A 91 -20.01 -2.22 -6.51
CA MET A 91 -18.91 -2.70 -7.34
C MET A 91 -17.59 -2.70 -6.57
N ASN A 92 -16.69 -3.62 -6.93
CA ASN A 92 -15.35 -3.63 -6.38
C ASN A 92 -14.52 -2.47 -6.97
N VAL A 93 -13.85 -1.74 -6.09
CA VAL A 93 -12.98 -0.60 -6.43
C VAL A 93 -11.55 -0.92 -6.03
N ASP A 94 -10.65 -0.86 -7.01
CA ASP A 94 -9.20 -0.93 -6.82
C ASP A 94 -8.54 0.39 -7.22
N PHE A 95 -7.41 0.69 -6.58
CA PHE A 95 -6.59 1.86 -6.89
C PHE A 95 -5.23 1.43 -7.44
N ASP A 96 -4.80 2.10 -8.51
CA ASP A 96 -3.44 2.00 -9.02
C ASP A 96 -2.53 3.07 -8.40
N ALA A 97 -1.22 2.88 -8.54
CA ALA A 97 -0.25 3.88 -8.10
C ALA A 97 -0.52 5.26 -8.76
N PRO A 98 -0.45 6.38 -8.00
CA PRO A 98 -0.66 7.71 -8.57
C PRO A 98 0.38 8.02 -9.65
N LEU A 99 -0.02 8.81 -10.64
CA LEU A 99 0.94 9.32 -11.63
C LEU A 99 1.99 10.21 -10.94
N GLY A 100 3.27 9.89 -11.15
CA GLY A 100 4.38 10.67 -10.58
C GLY A 100 4.72 10.35 -9.12
N TYR A 101 4.07 9.37 -8.48
CA TYR A 101 4.49 8.91 -7.17
C TYR A 101 5.86 8.23 -7.26
N LYS A 102 6.88 8.87 -6.68
CA LYS A 102 8.07 8.16 -6.20
C LYS A 102 7.68 7.63 -4.84
N GLU A 103 7.68 6.32 -4.70
CA GLU A 103 7.65 5.69 -3.38
C GLU A 103 8.71 6.41 -2.54
N PRO A 104 8.33 7.08 -1.43
CA PRO A 104 9.33 7.60 -0.54
C PRO A 104 10.14 6.37 -0.18
N GLU A 105 11.42 6.35 -0.57
CA GLU A 105 12.32 5.30 -0.17
C GLU A 105 12.08 5.16 1.31
N ARG A 106 11.54 4.00 1.72
CA ARG A 106 11.42 3.67 3.11
C ARG A 106 12.85 3.91 3.58
N GLN A 107 13.05 4.98 4.34
CA GLN A 107 14.19 5.00 5.21
C GLN A 107 13.90 3.76 6.01
N VAL A 108 14.60 2.67 5.67
CA VAL A 108 15.09 1.75 6.65
C VAL A 108 15.74 2.68 7.67
N GLN A 109 14.91 3.21 8.58
CA GLN A 109 15.26 3.14 9.96
C GLN A 109 15.63 1.68 10.10
N HIS A 110 16.93 1.47 10.02
CA HIS A 110 17.59 0.34 10.57
C HIS A 110 17.23 0.40 12.06
N GLU A 111 15.98 0.07 12.37
CA GLU A 111 15.70 -0.63 13.60
C GLU A 111 16.46 -1.92 13.40
N GLU A 112 17.61 -2.01 14.07
CA GLU A 112 18.30 -3.27 14.32
C GLU A 112 17.35 -4.16 15.12
N SER A 113 16.33 -4.71 14.47
CA SER A 113 15.63 -5.90 14.90
C SER A 113 16.31 -7.08 14.21
N THR A 114 17.41 -7.52 14.82
CA THR A 114 17.97 -8.85 14.57
C THR A 114 16.95 -9.92 14.93
N GLU A 115 16.15 -10.32 13.96
CA GLU A 115 15.48 -11.63 13.95
C GLU A 115 15.81 -12.30 12.62
N GLY A 116 16.94 -13.00 12.61
CA GLY A 116 17.32 -13.90 11.53
C GLY A 116 16.65 -15.25 11.74
N GLU A 117 15.70 -15.61 10.88
CA GLU A 117 15.37 -17.01 10.65
C GLU A 117 16.32 -17.61 9.62
N ALA A 118 16.67 -18.86 9.90
CA ALA A 118 17.68 -19.64 9.25
C ALA A 118 17.39 -19.89 7.77
N ASP A 119 18.41 -19.77 6.92
CA ASP A 119 18.66 -20.82 5.94
C ASP A 119 20.16 -21.05 5.73
N HIS A 120 20.38 -22.24 5.23
CA HIS A 120 21.45 -23.18 5.34
C HIS A 120 22.74 -22.79 4.60
N SER A 121 23.83 -23.43 5.05
CA SER A 121 25.18 -23.46 4.48
C SER A 121 26.05 -22.20 4.68
N GLY A 122 27.10 -22.32 5.50
CA GLY A 122 28.21 -21.39 5.32
C GLY A 122 29.26 -21.20 6.41
N TYR A 123 29.25 -21.87 7.57
CA TYR A 123 30.36 -21.70 8.52
C TYR A 123 30.84 -23.01 9.12
N ALA A 124 31.60 -23.75 8.31
CA ALA A 124 32.74 -24.48 8.84
C ALA A 124 33.76 -23.45 9.34
N GLY A 125 33.73 -23.16 10.63
CA GLY A 125 34.69 -22.29 11.30
C GLY A 125 34.67 -22.58 12.79
N GLU A 126 35.76 -23.17 13.29
CA GLU A 126 35.99 -23.55 14.68
C GLU A 126 35.73 -22.40 15.67
N LEU A 127 34.53 -22.31 16.22
CA LEU A 127 34.26 -21.47 17.39
C LEU A 127 33.47 -22.33 18.38
N GLY A 128 34.21 -22.96 19.29
CA GLY A 128 33.64 -23.82 20.32
C GLY A 128 32.55 -23.13 21.14
N PHE A 129 31.51 -23.88 21.48
CA PHE A 129 30.39 -23.44 22.30
C PHE A 129 30.86 -22.91 23.67
N ARG A 130 30.58 -21.64 23.97
CA ARG A 130 30.89 -21.00 25.28
C ARG A 130 29.58 -20.70 26.00
N ALA A 131 29.23 -21.52 26.99
CA ALA A 131 28.06 -21.30 27.83
C ALA A 131 28.25 -20.11 28.79
N PHE A 132 27.19 -19.34 29.01
CA PHE A 132 27.11 -18.24 29.99
C PHE A 132 28.13 -17.10 29.79
N SER A 133 28.29 -16.63 28.55
CA SER A 133 29.12 -15.46 28.20
C SER A 133 28.54 -14.10 28.62
N GLY A 134 27.39 -14.08 29.31
CA GLY A 134 26.75 -12.85 29.79
C GLY A 134 27.32 -12.35 31.12
N SER A 135 27.35 -11.03 31.30
CA SER A 135 27.71 -10.40 32.58
C SER A 135 26.51 -10.35 33.53
N GLY A 136 26.63 -10.89 34.74
CA GLY A 136 25.58 -10.84 35.76
C GLY A 136 25.64 -9.57 36.63
N ASN A 137 24.50 -8.96 36.92
CA ASN A 137 24.38 -7.83 37.85
C ASN A 137 23.75 -8.28 39.18
N ARG A 138 24.32 -7.85 40.31
CA ARG A 138 23.81 -8.15 41.66
C ARG A 138 22.84 -7.05 42.12
N LEU A 139 21.70 -7.45 42.68
CA LEU A 139 20.68 -6.52 43.19
C LEU A 139 21.07 -5.81 44.51
N ASP A 140 22.10 -6.28 45.22
CA ASP A 140 22.60 -5.66 46.47
C ASP A 140 23.58 -4.47 46.26
N GLY A 141 23.77 -3.99 45.04
CA GLY A 141 24.54 -2.76 44.75
C GLY A 141 26.06 -2.81 45.01
N LYS A 142 26.62 -3.93 45.50
CA LYS A 142 28.07 -4.09 45.71
C LYS A 142 28.73 -4.76 44.51
N LYS A 143 29.67 -4.05 43.87
CA LYS A 143 30.53 -4.60 42.81
C LYS A 143 31.63 -5.45 43.44
N LYS A 144 31.69 -6.75 43.11
CA LYS A 144 32.91 -7.54 43.34
C LYS A 144 33.26 -8.33 42.09
N GLY A 145 34.47 -8.07 41.58
CA GLY A 145 35.05 -8.68 40.40
C GLY A 145 35.22 -10.18 40.57
N VAL A 146 34.39 -10.93 39.86
CA VAL A 146 34.66 -12.32 39.51
C VAL A 146 34.60 -12.32 37.99
N GLU A 147 35.75 -12.40 37.34
CA GLU A 147 35.77 -12.72 35.91
C GLU A 147 35.22 -14.13 35.75
N PRO A 148 34.15 -14.35 34.95
CA PRO A 148 33.76 -15.69 34.61
C PRO A 148 34.88 -16.27 33.74
N SER A 149 35.59 -17.27 34.25
CA SER A 149 36.50 -18.10 33.46
C SER A 149 35.67 -19.25 32.86
N PRO A 150 35.22 -19.17 31.60
CA PRO A 150 34.49 -20.28 30.99
C PRO A 150 35.46 -21.45 30.77
N SER A 151 35.26 -22.54 31.50
CA SER A 151 35.93 -23.81 31.22
C SER A 151 35.31 -24.42 29.97
N PRO A 152 36.09 -24.78 28.93
CA PRO A 152 35.55 -25.45 27.76
C PRO A 152 35.02 -26.84 28.14
N ILE A 153 33.72 -27.05 27.96
CA ILE A 153 33.07 -28.35 28.19
C ILE A 153 33.31 -29.21 26.95
N LYS A 154 33.85 -30.41 27.14
CA LYS A 154 34.07 -31.34 26.02
C LYS A 154 32.75 -32.06 25.68
N PRO A 155 32.53 -32.48 24.43
CA PRO A 155 31.30 -33.16 24.01
C PRO A 155 30.95 -34.46 24.76
N GLY A 156 31.84 -34.99 25.62
CA GLY A 156 31.62 -36.21 26.43
C GLY A 156 31.09 -35.97 27.84
N ASP A 157 30.98 -34.72 28.30
CA ASP A 157 30.53 -34.39 29.67
C ASP A 157 29.02 -34.05 29.74
N ILE A 158 28.31 -34.13 28.60
CA ILE A 158 26.87 -33.89 28.49
C ILE A 158 26.17 -35.24 28.64
N LYS A 159 25.60 -35.51 29.82
CA LYS A 159 24.84 -36.73 30.14
C LYS A 159 23.38 -36.42 30.38
#